data_AF-A0A2R6KTL6-F1
#
_entry.id   AF-A0A2R6KTL6-F1
#
_cell.length_a   1.000
_cell.length_b   1.000
_cell.length_c   1.000
_cell.angle_alpha   90.00
_cell.angle_beta   90.00
_cell.angle_gamma   90.00
#
_symmetry.space_group_name_H-M   'P 1'
#
loop_
_entity.id
_entity.type
_entity.pdbx_description
1 polymer ?
#
loop_
_entity_poly.entity_id
_entity_poly.type
_entity_poly.pdbx_seq_one_letter_code
_entity_poly.pdbx_strand_id
1 'polypeptide(L)'
;MVDINDPKGYEDKKSRCLAAVKDADINNRDREAILTLYELREASGEFEASTQATLLTNLKRVAEITEKPIVEWEHASHHSDHTEFFASISDGSNPNAPDDGYSDSYVGNLRRSVSVFLNHLDREWNEDIQVGQPSDGQITEEDCFTPDETNRLFAVTDVRDSAIIAMWLATGQRLAGMASIYAKDVTVQGNRGGFNLNPKAIGLKGAEGYRPLLWSTPYVMRWLNQHPTYSHDDPAAALFVATRSGPNYDRGDPLGPSGFTKMLKRACERAGVSQSKAQTHRLRHTAIRRMIRDGLSDQWIKYMVGWGEDSPQLRRYGSLKDKTKARDIEEHYGLTPENEEGDHRLFNSCPACDTSVAELTEASYCPSCGLPLSHDTERMEVEIENRLYANGDRIDDE
;
A
#
# COMPACT_ATOMS: atom_id res chain seq x y z
N MET A 1 -16.03 10.60 12.62
CA MET A 1 -15.09 9.66 13.28
C MET A 1 -14.59 8.68 12.24
N VAL A 2 -13.31 8.30 12.28
CA VAL A 2 -12.75 7.32 11.33
C VAL A 2 -13.23 5.93 11.73
N ASP A 3 -13.81 5.17 10.80
CA ASP A 3 -14.06 3.75 11.00
C ASP A 3 -12.75 2.98 10.82
N ILE A 4 -12.38 2.16 11.80
CA ILE A 4 -11.17 1.33 11.74
C ILE A 4 -11.29 0.22 10.68
N ASN A 5 -12.50 -0.24 10.36
CA ASN A 5 -12.73 -1.24 9.31
C ASN A 5 -12.81 -0.60 7.92
N ASP A 6 -13.12 0.68 7.83
CA ASP A 6 -13.04 1.45 6.58
C ASP A 6 -12.24 2.75 6.78
N PRO A 7 -10.92 2.65 7.05
CA PRO A 7 -10.12 3.81 7.43
C PRO A 7 -10.07 4.87 6.32
N LYS A 8 -10.35 4.48 5.07
CA LYS A 8 -10.35 5.38 3.91
C LYS A 8 -11.74 5.88 3.52
N GLY A 9 -12.81 5.44 4.20
CA GLY A 9 -14.19 5.80 3.88
C GLY A 9 -14.55 5.42 2.44
N TYR A 10 -14.21 4.20 2.02
CA TYR A 10 -14.51 3.65 0.71
C TYR A 10 -16.01 3.61 0.44
N GLU A 11 -16.84 3.24 1.43
CA GLU A 11 -18.30 3.21 1.26
C GLU A 11 -18.86 4.63 1.07
N ASP A 12 -18.50 5.55 1.96
CA ASP A 12 -18.90 6.96 1.82
C ASP A 12 -18.43 7.55 0.48
N LYS A 13 -17.24 7.17 0.02
CA LYS A 13 -16.73 7.60 -1.29
C LYS A 13 -17.57 7.03 -2.43
N LYS A 14 -17.94 5.75 -2.39
CA LYS A 14 -18.84 5.13 -3.36
C LYS A 14 -20.17 5.87 -3.42
N SER A 15 -20.81 6.12 -2.27
CA SER A 15 -22.07 6.87 -2.19
C SER A 15 -21.97 8.29 -2.77
N ARG A 16 -20.87 9.01 -2.48
CA ARG A 16 -20.63 10.34 -3.07
C ARG A 16 -20.43 10.28 -4.58
N CYS A 17 -19.67 9.29 -5.09
CA CYS A 17 -19.48 9.09 -6.52
C CYS A 17 -20.81 8.77 -7.23
N LEU A 18 -21.67 7.98 -6.59
CA LEU A 18 -23.01 7.66 -7.11
C LEU A 18 -23.89 8.92 -7.18
N ALA A 19 -23.93 9.72 -6.12
CA ALA A 19 -24.64 11.00 -6.12
C ALA A 19 -24.10 11.94 -7.21
N ALA A 20 -22.78 12.03 -7.35
CA ALA A 20 -22.15 12.84 -8.40
C ALA A 20 -22.57 12.41 -9.81
N VAL A 21 -22.75 11.11 -10.09
CA VAL A 21 -23.28 10.63 -11.38
C VAL A 21 -24.75 11.03 -11.56
N LYS A 22 -25.57 10.98 -10.50
CA LYS A 22 -26.98 11.39 -10.55
C LYS A 22 -27.14 12.88 -10.86
N ASP A 23 -26.23 13.71 -10.35
CA ASP A 23 -26.31 15.16 -10.45
C ASP A 23 -25.47 15.76 -11.62
N ALA A 24 -24.62 14.96 -12.27
CA ALA A 24 -23.72 15.44 -13.34
C ALA A 24 -24.50 16.00 -14.55
N ASP A 25 -23.94 16.96 -15.28
CA ASP A 25 -24.49 17.39 -16.57
C ASP A 25 -23.96 16.48 -17.70
N ILE A 26 -24.65 15.36 -17.92
CA ILE A 26 -24.29 14.32 -18.90
C ILE A 26 -25.55 13.84 -19.63
N ASN A 27 -25.38 13.20 -20.79
CA ASN A 27 -26.49 12.64 -21.55
C ASN A 27 -27.33 11.68 -20.70
N ASN A 28 -28.66 11.80 -20.79
CA ASN A 28 -29.59 11.01 -19.96
C ASN A 28 -29.46 9.50 -20.21
N ARG A 29 -29.23 9.07 -21.46
CA ARG A 29 -29.09 7.65 -21.80
C ARG A 29 -27.80 7.05 -21.21
N ASP A 30 -26.70 7.82 -21.24
CA ASP A 30 -25.46 7.43 -20.58
C ASP A 30 -25.66 7.32 -19.07
N ARG A 31 -26.31 8.32 -18.46
CA ARG A 31 -26.60 8.31 -17.02
C ARG A 31 -27.40 7.08 -16.61
N GLU A 32 -28.50 6.81 -17.30
CA GLU A 32 -29.36 5.64 -17.02
C GLU A 32 -28.56 4.34 -17.12
N ALA A 33 -27.82 4.15 -18.20
CA ALA A 33 -27.00 2.95 -18.39
C ALA A 33 -25.88 2.81 -17.34
N ILE A 34 -25.22 3.91 -16.95
CA ILE A 34 -24.17 3.89 -15.91
C ILE A 34 -24.78 3.46 -14.57
N LEU A 35 -25.97 3.98 -14.23
CA LEU A 35 -26.67 3.63 -13.00
C LEU A 35 -27.15 2.17 -13.02
N THR A 36 -27.67 1.68 -14.15
CA THR A 36 -28.03 0.26 -14.31
C THR A 36 -26.83 -0.66 -14.12
N LEU A 37 -25.68 -0.34 -14.74
CA LEU A 37 -24.45 -1.10 -14.53
C LEU A 37 -24.06 -1.12 -13.05
N TYR A 38 -24.10 0.02 -12.38
CA TYR A 38 -23.79 0.10 -10.95
C TYR A 38 -24.72 -0.77 -10.12
N GLU A 39 -26.03 -0.70 -10.33
CA GLU A 39 -27.03 -1.47 -9.59
C GLU A 39 -26.85 -2.98 -9.76
N LEU A 40 -26.59 -3.44 -11.00
CA LEU A 40 -26.30 -4.86 -11.27
C LEU A 40 -25.04 -5.33 -10.54
N ARG A 41 -23.96 -4.54 -10.61
CA ARG A 41 -22.71 -4.89 -9.94
C ARG A 41 -22.85 -4.83 -8.41
N GLU A 42 -23.61 -3.89 -7.87
CA GLU A 42 -23.89 -3.80 -6.44
C GLU A 42 -24.72 -5.00 -5.97
N ALA A 43 -25.74 -5.41 -6.74
CA ALA A 43 -26.56 -6.58 -6.45
C ALA A 43 -25.78 -7.90 -6.48
N SER A 44 -24.75 -8.00 -7.33
CA SER A 44 -23.86 -9.18 -7.37
C SER A 44 -23.02 -9.35 -6.10
N GLY A 45 -22.69 -8.25 -5.41
CA GLY A 45 -21.77 -8.26 -4.26
C GLY A 45 -20.30 -8.59 -4.60
N GLU A 46 -19.95 -8.76 -5.88
CA GLU A 46 -18.62 -9.23 -6.29
C GLU A 46 -17.55 -8.13 -6.28
N PHE A 47 -17.94 -6.86 -6.18
CA PHE A 47 -17.04 -5.73 -6.40
C PHE A 47 -16.87 -4.86 -5.17
N GLU A 48 -15.60 -4.61 -4.80
CA GLU A 48 -15.28 -3.68 -3.72
C GLU A 48 -15.81 -2.26 -3.99
N ALA A 49 -16.19 -1.56 -2.92
CA ALA A 49 -16.66 -0.17 -3.00
C ALA A 49 -15.66 0.78 -3.67
N SER A 50 -14.35 0.54 -3.49
CA SER A 50 -13.30 1.33 -4.13
C SER A 50 -13.30 1.18 -5.66
N THR A 51 -13.59 -0.02 -6.15
CA THR A 51 -13.69 -0.35 -7.58
C THR A 51 -14.94 0.28 -8.19
N GLN A 52 -16.08 0.22 -7.48
CA GLN A 52 -17.32 0.87 -7.89
C GLN A 52 -17.19 2.39 -7.97
N ALA A 53 -16.60 3.01 -6.93
CA ALA A 53 -16.35 4.45 -6.91
C ALA A 53 -15.45 4.89 -8.08
N THR A 54 -14.44 4.09 -8.43
CA THR A 54 -13.55 4.36 -9.56
C THR A 54 -14.28 4.24 -10.89
N LEU A 55 -15.09 3.19 -11.09
CA LEU A 55 -15.92 3.02 -12.27
C LEU A 55 -16.83 4.24 -12.47
N LEU A 56 -17.62 4.59 -11.45
CA LEU A 56 -18.55 5.72 -11.48
C LEU A 56 -17.82 7.02 -11.83
N THR A 57 -16.69 7.30 -11.16
CA THR A 57 -15.91 8.52 -11.40
C THR A 57 -15.41 8.60 -12.84
N ASN A 58 -14.87 7.49 -13.37
CA ASN A 58 -14.31 7.43 -14.72
C ASN A 58 -15.40 7.54 -15.78
N LEU A 59 -16.51 6.78 -15.65
CA LEU A 59 -17.61 6.83 -16.60
C LEU A 59 -18.30 8.19 -16.63
N LYS A 60 -18.52 8.80 -15.45
CA LYS A 60 -18.99 10.19 -15.34
C LYS A 60 -18.08 11.12 -16.12
N ARG A 61 -16.77 11.00 -15.91
CA ARG A 61 -15.78 11.89 -16.55
C ARG A 61 -15.74 11.72 -18.06
N VAL A 62 -15.85 10.49 -18.57
CA VAL A 62 -15.93 10.25 -20.02
C VAL A 62 -17.23 10.84 -20.59
N ALA A 63 -18.36 10.63 -19.91
CA ALA A 63 -19.66 11.16 -20.32
C ALA A 63 -19.73 12.71 -20.30
N GLU A 64 -18.93 13.38 -19.44
CA GLU A 64 -18.79 14.84 -19.42
C GLU A 64 -17.97 15.39 -20.60
N ILE A 65 -17.02 14.62 -21.13
CA ILE A 65 -16.04 15.09 -22.12
C ILE A 65 -16.47 14.73 -23.55
N THR A 66 -17.12 13.58 -23.71
CA THR A 66 -17.52 13.07 -25.02
C THR A 66 -18.60 13.94 -25.67
N GLU A 67 -18.46 14.21 -26.97
CA GLU A 67 -19.49 14.92 -27.73
C GLU A 67 -20.65 14.00 -28.12
N LYS A 68 -20.32 12.74 -28.45
CA LYS A 68 -21.27 11.68 -28.76
C LYS A 68 -21.51 10.82 -27.51
N PRO A 69 -22.76 10.57 -27.08
CA PRO A 69 -23.05 9.73 -25.92
C PRO A 69 -22.38 8.36 -26.04
N ILE A 70 -21.83 7.85 -24.93
CA ILE A 70 -21.08 6.58 -24.90
C ILE A 70 -21.97 5.42 -25.38
N VAL A 71 -23.26 5.42 -25.03
CA VAL A 71 -24.20 4.39 -25.49
C VAL A 71 -24.39 4.36 -27.01
N GLU A 72 -24.06 5.45 -27.71
CA GLU A 72 -24.14 5.57 -29.17
C GLU A 72 -22.80 5.30 -29.87
N TRP A 73 -21.74 4.98 -29.13
CA TRP A 73 -20.44 4.68 -29.73
C TRP A 73 -20.50 3.45 -30.63
N GLU A 74 -19.81 3.56 -31.76
CA GLU A 74 -19.75 2.56 -32.83
C GLU A 74 -18.30 2.19 -33.14
N HIS A 75 -18.15 0.99 -33.70
CA HIS A 75 -16.90 0.49 -34.23
C HIS A 75 -17.18 -0.16 -35.60
N ALA A 76 -16.55 0.39 -36.63
CA ALA A 76 -16.63 -0.03 -38.02
C ALA A 76 -15.22 -0.13 -38.61
N SER A 77 -15.08 -0.76 -39.78
CA SER A 77 -13.77 -1.07 -40.40
C SER A 77 -12.83 0.14 -40.56
N HIS A 78 -13.35 1.36 -40.62
CA HIS A 78 -12.58 2.59 -40.81
C HIS A 78 -12.95 3.71 -39.84
N HIS A 79 -13.74 3.42 -38.79
CA HIS A 79 -14.18 4.41 -37.83
C HIS A 79 -14.39 3.75 -36.46
N SER A 80 -13.87 4.36 -35.40
CA SER A 80 -14.10 3.88 -34.05
C SER A 80 -14.17 5.05 -33.09
N ASP A 81 -15.38 5.35 -32.61
CA ASP A 81 -15.63 6.44 -31.66
C ASP A 81 -14.73 6.32 -30.42
N HIS A 82 -14.58 5.09 -29.90
CA HIS A 82 -13.70 4.79 -28.78
C HIS A 82 -12.25 5.20 -29.05
N THR A 83 -11.68 4.79 -30.19
CA THR A 83 -10.27 5.04 -30.50
C THR A 83 -10.02 6.53 -30.76
N GLU A 84 -10.91 7.17 -31.50
CA GLU A 84 -10.87 8.62 -31.78
C GLU A 84 -10.99 9.43 -30.49
N PHE A 85 -11.96 9.10 -29.63
CA PHE A 85 -12.12 9.74 -28.33
C PHE A 85 -10.84 9.63 -27.48
N PHE A 86 -10.31 8.42 -27.29
CA PHE A 86 -9.15 8.22 -26.45
C PHE A 86 -7.86 8.82 -27.01
N ALA A 87 -7.71 8.88 -28.34
CA ALA A 87 -6.63 9.63 -28.97
C ALA A 87 -6.78 11.13 -28.69
N SER A 88 -7.99 11.68 -28.87
CA SER A 88 -8.25 13.12 -28.73
C SER A 88 -8.00 13.67 -27.33
N ILE A 89 -8.31 12.89 -26.28
CA ILE A 89 -8.04 13.30 -24.90
C ILE A 89 -6.59 13.05 -24.48
N SER A 90 -5.84 12.28 -25.27
CA SER A 90 -4.42 11.99 -25.04
C SER A 90 -3.52 13.01 -25.71
N ASP A 91 -3.89 13.51 -26.89
CA ASP A 91 -3.12 14.50 -27.66
C ASP A 91 -3.58 15.95 -27.43
N GLY A 92 -4.65 16.15 -26.66
CA GLY A 92 -5.19 17.47 -26.32
C GLY A 92 -6.07 18.09 -27.40
N SER A 93 -6.40 17.36 -28.49
CA SER A 93 -7.29 17.87 -29.54
C SER A 93 -8.76 17.91 -29.13
N ASN A 94 -9.15 17.24 -28.04
CA ASN A 94 -10.51 17.29 -27.52
C ASN A 94 -10.78 18.63 -26.78
N PRO A 95 -11.81 19.41 -27.18
CA PRO A 95 -12.07 20.74 -26.60
C PRO A 95 -12.52 20.69 -25.13
N ASN A 96 -12.96 19.53 -24.66
CA ASN A 96 -13.42 19.31 -23.28
C ASN A 96 -12.32 18.64 -22.41
N ALA A 97 -11.10 18.50 -22.92
CA ALA A 97 -9.92 18.00 -22.22
C ALA A 97 -8.85 19.10 -22.07
N PRO A 98 -7.83 18.91 -21.22
CA PRO A 98 -6.69 19.81 -21.16
C PRO A 98 -5.97 19.94 -22.50
N ASP A 99 -5.48 21.13 -22.84
CA ASP A 99 -4.78 21.42 -24.10
C ASP A 99 -3.54 20.54 -24.33
N ASP A 100 -2.86 20.13 -23.27
CA ASP A 100 -1.69 19.23 -23.33
C ASP A 100 -2.06 17.73 -23.25
N GLY A 101 -3.35 17.41 -23.22
CA GLY A 101 -3.86 16.06 -23.03
C GLY A 101 -3.73 15.50 -21.61
N TYR A 102 -4.27 14.30 -21.40
CA TYR A 102 -4.08 13.53 -20.17
C TYR A 102 -2.90 12.56 -20.28
N SER A 103 -2.33 12.17 -19.13
CA SER A 103 -1.29 11.14 -19.10
C SER A 103 -1.81 9.77 -19.54
N ASP A 104 -0.96 8.97 -20.20
CA ASP A 104 -1.26 7.61 -20.66
C ASP A 104 -1.87 6.72 -19.57
N SER A 105 -1.35 6.85 -18.34
CA SER A 105 -1.86 6.10 -17.19
C SER A 105 -3.30 6.49 -16.85
N TYR A 106 -3.62 7.78 -16.90
CA TYR A 106 -4.98 8.27 -16.66
C TYR A 106 -5.93 7.84 -17.78
N VAL A 107 -5.53 8.04 -19.05
CA VAL A 107 -6.28 7.60 -20.24
C VAL A 107 -6.54 6.10 -20.19
N GLY A 108 -5.54 5.29 -19.85
CA GLY A 108 -5.69 3.84 -19.69
C GLY A 108 -6.68 3.44 -18.59
N ASN A 109 -6.76 4.18 -17.49
CA ASN A 109 -7.75 3.94 -16.45
C ASN A 109 -9.17 4.26 -16.90
N LEU A 110 -9.37 5.36 -17.63
CA LEU A 110 -10.66 5.69 -18.23
C LEU A 110 -11.07 4.59 -19.22
N ARG A 111 -10.15 4.15 -20.08
CA ARG A 111 -10.37 3.10 -21.08
C ARG A 111 -10.84 1.78 -20.46
N ARG A 112 -10.26 1.36 -19.33
CA ARG A 112 -10.71 0.17 -18.59
C ARG A 112 -12.15 0.28 -18.12
N SER A 113 -12.53 1.41 -17.53
CA SER A 113 -13.88 1.62 -17.04
C SER A 113 -14.89 1.65 -18.19
N VAL A 114 -14.54 2.30 -19.29
CA VAL A 114 -15.37 2.31 -20.51
C VAL A 114 -15.49 0.91 -21.09
N SER A 115 -14.43 0.11 -21.13
CA SER A 115 -14.51 -1.27 -21.63
C SER A 115 -15.49 -2.14 -20.83
N VAL A 116 -15.50 -2.00 -19.49
CA VAL A 116 -16.51 -2.66 -18.65
C VAL A 116 -17.92 -2.18 -18.98
N PHE A 117 -18.08 -0.90 -19.27
CA PHE A 117 -19.38 -0.32 -19.63
C PHE A 117 -19.86 -0.75 -21.01
N LEU A 118 -18.98 -0.82 -22.01
CA LEU A 118 -19.32 -1.30 -23.35
C LEU A 118 -19.69 -2.78 -23.34
N ASN A 119 -19.03 -3.60 -22.52
CA ASN A 119 -19.45 -4.98 -22.29
C ASN A 119 -20.87 -5.07 -21.70
N HIS A 120 -21.23 -4.18 -20.77
CA HIS A 120 -22.58 -4.13 -20.22
C HIS A 120 -23.65 -3.75 -21.26
N LEU A 121 -23.25 -3.00 -22.28
CA LEU A 121 -24.11 -2.62 -23.41
C LEU A 121 -24.13 -3.68 -24.53
N ASP A 122 -23.59 -4.88 -24.29
CA ASP A 122 -23.47 -5.98 -25.26
C ASP A 122 -22.76 -5.57 -26.56
N ARG A 123 -21.73 -4.72 -26.46
CA ARG A 123 -20.90 -4.31 -27.60
C ARG A 123 -19.80 -5.33 -27.86
N GLU A 124 -20.05 -6.29 -28.75
CA GLU A 124 -19.09 -7.38 -29.08
C GLU A 124 -17.71 -6.88 -29.51
N TRP A 125 -17.64 -5.76 -30.23
CA TRP A 125 -16.39 -5.13 -30.66
C TRP A 125 -15.53 -4.57 -29.51
N ASN A 126 -16.03 -4.57 -28.26
CA ASN A 126 -15.22 -4.19 -27.11
C ASN A 126 -14.03 -5.14 -26.88
N GLU A 127 -14.10 -6.38 -27.35
CA GLU A 127 -12.98 -7.32 -27.30
C GLU A 127 -11.75 -6.83 -28.09
N ASP A 128 -11.97 -5.99 -29.10
CA ASP A 128 -10.91 -5.39 -29.92
C ASP A 128 -10.22 -4.20 -29.23
N ILE A 129 -10.76 -3.72 -28.10
CA ILE A 129 -10.17 -2.61 -27.34
C ILE A 129 -8.91 -3.08 -26.61
N GLN A 130 -7.76 -2.76 -27.18
CA GLN A 130 -6.48 -2.95 -26.50
C GLN A 130 -6.26 -1.90 -25.42
N VAL A 131 -6.45 -2.31 -24.16
CA VAL A 131 -5.95 -1.56 -23.01
C VAL A 131 -4.47 -1.89 -22.84
N GLY A 132 -3.59 -0.98 -23.28
CA GLY A 132 -2.15 -1.11 -23.06
C GLY A 132 -1.83 -1.35 -21.58
N GLN A 133 -0.83 -2.19 -21.32
CA GLN A 133 -0.30 -2.38 -19.97
C GLN A 133 0.56 -1.15 -19.63
N PRO A 134 0.25 -0.41 -18.54
CA PRO A 134 1.14 0.64 -18.07
C PRO A 134 2.51 0.02 -17.79
N SER A 135 3.58 0.63 -18.30
CA SER A 135 4.92 0.31 -17.81
C SER A 135 5.01 0.80 -16.36
N ASP A 136 4.93 -0.12 -15.40
CA ASP A 136 5.18 0.23 -14.01
C ASP A 136 6.63 0.71 -13.87
N GLY A 137 6.81 1.98 -13.48
CA GLY A 137 8.14 2.56 -13.28
C GLY A 137 8.96 1.76 -12.26
N GLN A 138 10.27 1.67 -12.51
CA GLN A 138 11.23 1.04 -11.60
C GLN A 138 11.33 1.84 -10.30
N ILE A 139 11.48 1.14 -9.18
CA ILE A 139 11.74 1.74 -7.88
C ILE A 139 13.25 1.80 -7.67
N THR A 140 13.76 3.01 -7.47
CA THR A 140 15.17 3.34 -7.30
C THR A 140 15.49 3.66 -5.84
N GLU A 141 16.74 4.04 -5.53
CA GLU A 141 17.13 4.48 -4.18
C GLU A 141 16.54 5.85 -3.81
N GLU A 142 16.32 6.73 -4.78
CA GLU A 142 15.70 8.04 -4.57
C GLU A 142 14.25 7.91 -4.08
N ASP A 143 13.63 6.77 -4.38
CA ASP A 143 12.30 6.40 -3.95
C ASP A 143 12.24 5.86 -2.50
N CYS A 144 13.37 5.88 -1.79
CA CYS A 144 13.53 5.39 -0.42
C CYS A 144 14.08 6.46 0.53
N PHE A 145 13.87 6.22 1.82
CA PHE A 145 14.60 6.91 2.87
C PHE A 145 15.97 6.27 3.04
N THR A 146 17.00 7.10 3.12
CA THR A 146 18.35 6.67 3.48
C THR A 146 18.44 6.35 4.98
N PRO A 147 19.50 5.64 5.43
CA PRO A 147 19.76 5.42 6.85
C PRO A 147 19.85 6.73 7.65
N ASP A 148 20.55 7.75 7.14
CA ASP A 148 20.64 9.07 7.77
C ASP A 148 19.26 9.73 7.92
N GLU A 149 18.48 9.79 6.84
CA GLU A 149 17.13 10.36 6.88
C GLU A 149 16.25 9.62 7.88
N THR A 150 16.36 8.29 7.95
CA THR A 150 15.61 7.46 8.89
C THR A 150 16.01 7.73 10.35
N ASN A 151 17.31 7.84 10.63
CA ASN A 151 17.83 8.21 11.95
C ASN A 151 17.34 9.60 12.38
N ARG A 152 17.39 10.59 11.47
CA ARG A 152 16.87 11.93 11.73
C ARG A 152 15.36 11.93 11.97
N LEU A 153 14.58 11.11 11.26
CA LEU A 153 13.15 10.93 11.53
C LEU A 153 12.92 10.42 12.95
N PHE A 154 13.59 9.34 13.36
CA PHE A 154 13.45 8.79 14.70
C PHE A 154 13.83 9.78 15.81
N ALA A 155 14.87 10.61 15.57
CA ALA A 155 15.32 11.61 16.53
C ALA A 155 14.30 12.73 16.80
N VAL A 156 13.38 13.00 15.87
CA VAL A 156 12.40 14.11 16.00
C VAL A 156 10.97 13.64 16.27
N THR A 157 10.72 12.33 16.24
CA THR A 157 9.38 11.76 16.47
C THR A 157 9.09 11.48 17.94
N ASP A 158 7.80 11.61 18.30
CA ASP A 158 7.31 11.17 19.60
C ASP A 158 7.14 9.63 19.64
N VAL A 159 6.69 9.11 20.78
CA VAL A 159 6.53 7.67 21.01
C VAL A 159 5.55 7.02 20.03
N ARG A 160 4.46 7.70 19.65
CA ARG A 160 3.49 7.16 18.68
C ARG A 160 4.08 7.19 17.28
N ASP A 161 4.60 8.33 16.87
CA ASP A 161 5.07 8.56 15.51
C ASP A 161 6.28 7.68 15.20
N SER A 162 7.19 7.49 16.15
CA SER A 162 8.30 6.53 16.03
C SER A 162 7.82 5.09 15.91
N ALA A 163 6.80 4.67 16.70
CA ALA A 163 6.21 3.35 16.57
C ALA A 163 5.56 3.10 15.20
N ILE A 164 4.86 4.11 14.66
CA ILE A 164 4.30 4.06 13.30
C ILE A 164 5.40 3.87 12.26
N ILE A 165 6.43 4.71 12.29
CA ILE A 165 7.52 4.67 11.30
C ILE A 165 8.29 3.34 11.41
N ALA A 166 8.63 2.91 12.63
CA ALA A 166 9.31 1.65 12.88
C ALA A 166 8.54 0.46 12.34
N MET A 167 7.27 0.35 12.69
CA MET A 167 6.41 -0.74 12.24
C MET A 167 6.26 -0.74 10.72
N TRP A 168 6.18 0.43 10.08
CA TRP A 168 6.10 0.52 8.62
C TRP A 168 7.38 0.07 7.93
N LEU A 169 8.54 0.52 8.41
CA LEU A 169 9.85 0.17 7.87
C LEU A 169 10.22 -1.30 8.13
N ALA A 170 9.70 -1.89 9.20
CA ALA A 170 9.87 -3.31 9.49
C ALA A 170 8.97 -4.20 8.61
N THR A 171 7.75 -3.77 8.29
CA THR A 171 6.72 -4.66 7.73
C THR A 171 6.31 -4.32 6.30
N GLY A 172 6.58 -3.11 5.86
CA GLY A 172 6.20 -2.60 4.55
C GLY A 172 4.70 -2.52 4.29
N GLN A 173 3.80 -2.60 5.30
CA GLN A 173 2.35 -2.68 5.08
C GLN A 173 1.76 -1.54 4.21
N ARG A 174 0.56 -1.78 3.65
CA ARG A 174 -0.22 -0.71 3.04
C ARG A 174 -0.81 0.19 4.13
N LEU A 175 -1.10 1.43 3.78
CA LEU A 175 -1.70 2.39 4.72
C LEU A 175 -3.00 1.85 5.34
N ALA A 176 -3.88 1.24 4.53
CA ALA A 176 -5.14 0.69 5.04
C ALA A 176 -4.87 -0.38 6.11
N GLY A 177 -3.93 -1.30 5.86
CA GLY A 177 -3.48 -2.28 6.84
C GLY A 177 -2.91 -1.64 8.11
N MET A 178 -2.05 -0.63 7.99
CA MET A 178 -1.52 0.08 9.17
C MET A 178 -2.61 0.78 9.99
N ALA A 179 -3.61 1.36 9.32
CA ALA A 179 -4.67 2.13 9.95
C ALA A 179 -5.78 1.27 10.58
N SER A 180 -5.89 0.00 10.16
CA SER A 180 -6.98 -0.88 10.58
C SER A 180 -6.62 -1.87 11.68
N ILE A 181 -5.39 -1.87 12.18
CA ILE A 181 -4.92 -2.81 13.21
C ILE A 181 -5.52 -2.41 14.56
N TYR A 182 -6.11 -3.37 15.26
CA TYR A 182 -6.51 -3.18 16.65
C TYR A 182 -5.32 -3.38 17.59
N ALA A 183 -5.29 -2.65 18.69
CA ALA A 183 -4.24 -2.78 19.70
C ALA A 183 -4.23 -4.18 20.34
N LYS A 184 -5.39 -4.83 20.50
CA LYS A 184 -5.50 -6.22 20.98
C LYS A 184 -4.88 -7.26 20.04
N ASP A 185 -4.75 -6.93 18.75
CA ASP A 185 -4.23 -7.85 17.75
C ASP A 185 -2.70 -7.83 17.71
N VAL A 186 -2.07 -6.98 18.52
CA VAL A 186 -0.63 -6.91 18.72
C VAL A 186 -0.21 -7.75 19.92
N THR A 187 0.74 -8.64 19.72
CA THR A 187 1.36 -9.43 20.78
C THR A 187 2.84 -9.10 20.89
N VAL A 188 3.31 -8.86 22.12
CA VAL A 188 4.73 -8.63 22.42
C VAL A 188 5.13 -9.53 23.58
N GLN A 189 6.21 -10.28 23.41
CA GLN A 189 6.82 -11.15 24.41
C GLN A 189 8.34 -10.94 24.40
N GLY A 190 8.85 -10.23 25.42
CA GLY A 190 10.25 -9.82 25.46
C GLY A 190 10.63 -8.97 24.25
N ASN A 191 11.66 -9.40 23.51
CA ASN A 191 12.14 -8.72 22.29
C ASN A 191 11.51 -9.27 21.00
N ARG A 192 10.46 -10.08 21.10
CA ARG A 192 9.69 -10.58 19.94
C ARG A 192 8.27 -10.07 20.00
N GLY A 193 7.66 -9.93 18.84
CA GLY A 193 6.26 -9.54 18.75
C GLY A 193 5.76 -9.59 17.32
N GLY A 194 4.46 -9.43 17.18
CA GLY A 194 3.80 -9.36 15.89
C GLY A 194 2.37 -8.87 16.03
N PHE A 195 1.68 -8.82 14.90
CA PHE A 195 0.29 -8.36 14.85
C PHE A 195 -0.48 -9.15 13.81
N ASN A 196 -1.80 -9.27 13.99
CA ASN A 196 -2.68 -9.79 12.95
C ASN A 196 -3.26 -8.63 12.13
N LEU A 197 -3.34 -8.80 10.81
CA LEU A 197 -4.10 -7.91 9.96
C LEU A 197 -5.60 -8.08 10.26
N ASN A 198 -6.34 -6.97 10.29
CA ASN A 198 -7.77 -6.97 10.55
C ASN A 198 -8.55 -7.53 9.34
N PRO A 199 -9.13 -8.74 9.42
CA PRO A 199 -9.79 -9.37 8.27
C PRO A 199 -11.09 -8.65 7.86
N LYS A 200 -11.64 -7.78 8.71
CA LYS A 200 -12.84 -7.00 8.43
C LYS A 200 -12.54 -5.68 7.71
N ALA A 201 -11.26 -5.34 7.54
CA ALA A 201 -10.88 -4.06 6.97
C ALA A 201 -10.99 -4.03 5.45
N ILE A 202 -11.55 -2.95 4.92
CA ILE A 202 -11.66 -2.69 3.48
C ILE A 202 -10.33 -2.16 2.95
N GLY A 203 -9.93 -2.64 1.77
CA GLY A 203 -8.76 -2.15 1.05
C GLY A 203 -7.44 -2.81 1.45
N LEU A 204 -7.49 -3.98 2.08
CA LEU A 204 -6.30 -4.83 2.32
C LEU A 204 -5.78 -5.53 1.07
N LYS A 205 -6.60 -5.62 0.00
CA LYS A 205 -6.28 -6.32 -1.26
C LYS A 205 -5.92 -7.79 -1.05
N GLY A 206 -6.74 -8.49 -0.27
CA GLY A 206 -6.55 -9.92 0.06
C GLY A 206 -5.42 -10.20 1.06
N ALA A 207 -4.80 -9.17 1.66
CA ALA A 207 -3.79 -9.38 2.68
C ALA A 207 -4.43 -9.77 4.02
N GLU A 208 -3.97 -10.87 4.61
CA GLU A 208 -4.46 -11.38 5.89
C GLU A 208 -3.35 -12.04 6.74
N GLY A 209 -3.70 -12.40 7.97
CA GLY A 209 -2.85 -13.17 8.88
C GLY A 209 -1.82 -12.36 9.67
N TYR A 210 -0.91 -13.09 10.30
CA TYR A 210 0.09 -12.55 11.22
C TYR A 210 1.27 -11.88 10.51
N ARG A 211 1.86 -10.85 11.10
CA ARG A 211 3.14 -10.24 10.66
C ARG A 211 4.07 -10.02 11.85
N PRO A 212 5.34 -10.45 11.77
CA PRO A 212 6.33 -10.16 12.81
C PRO A 212 6.67 -8.67 12.85
N LEU A 213 6.87 -8.13 14.05
CA LEU A 213 7.30 -6.75 14.27
C LEU A 213 8.82 -6.56 14.14
N LEU A 214 9.61 -7.63 14.30
CA LEU A 214 11.09 -7.57 14.24
C LEU A 214 11.65 -6.47 15.15
N TRP A 215 12.61 -5.68 14.68
CA TRP A 215 13.22 -4.58 15.44
C TRP A 215 12.23 -3.46 15.81
N SER A 216 11.02 -3.43 15.23
CA SER A 216 10.00 -2.44 15.61
C SER A 216 9.31 -2.77 16.94
N THR A 217 9.49 -3.98 17.46
CA THR A 217 8.91 -4.47 18.73
C THR A 217 9.09 -3.49 19.90
N PRO A 218 10.31 -3.03 20.27
CA PRO A 218 10.50 -2.10 21.37
C PRO A 218 9.77 -0.75 21.18
N TYR A 219 9.65 -0.26 19.94
CA TYR A 219 8.92 0.97 19.65
C TYR A 219 7.41 0.80 19.85
N VAL A 220 6.85 -0.30 19.32
CA VAL A 220 5.43 -0.62 19.46
C VAL A 220 5.08 -0.87 20.93
N MET A 221 5.91 -1.61 21.67
CA MET A 221 5.70 -1.86 23.10
C MET A 221 5.70 -0.55 23.91
N ARG A 222 6.64 0.36 23.65
CA ARG A 222 6.68 1.67 24.31
C ARG A 222 5.42 2.48 24.04
N TRP A 223 4.92 2.42 22.81
CA TRP A 223 3.66 3.06 22.44
C TRP A 223 2.46 2.44 23.14
N LEU A 224 2.34 1.11 23.16
CA LEU A 224 1.27 0.42 23.89
C LEU A 224 1.23 0.82 25.38
N ASN A 225 2.38 0.98 26.02
CA ASN A 225 2.47 1.43 27.41
C ASN A 225 2.00 2.88 27.65
N GLN A 226 1.94 3.71 26.61
CA GLN A 226 1.50 5.12 26.68
C GLN A 226 0.20 5.37 25.92
N HIS A 227 -0.42 4.31 25.41
CA HIS A 227 -1.55 4.39 24.52
C HIS A 227 -2.76 4.90 25.31
N PRO A 228 -3.45 5.96 24.84
CA PRO A 228 -4.44 6.67 25.65
C PRO A 228 -5.68 5.84 25.99
N THR A 229 -5.97 4.81 25.18
CA THR A 229 -7.17 3.96 25.31
C THR A 229 -6.83 2.47 25.48
N TYR A 230 -5.55 2.08 25.43
CA TYR A 230 -5.13 0.67 25.52
C TYR A 230 -4.56 0.41 26.90
N SER A 231 -5.49 0.17 27.82
CA SER A 231 -5.35 -0.62 29.05
C SER A 231 -6.60 -0.28 29.86
N HIS A 232 -7.53 -1.24 29.96
CA HIS A 232 -8.79 -1.24 30.74
C HIS A 232 -10.14 -0.95 30.06
N ASP A 233 -10.28 -0.10 29.02
CA ASP A 233 -11.65 0.34 28.63
C ASP A 233 -12.18 -0.12 27.25
N ASP A 234 -11.34 -0.48 26.27
CA ASP A 234 -11.88 -0.95 24.98
C ASP A 234 -10.95 -1.94 24.23
N PRO A 235 -11.30 -3.24 24.18
CA PRO A 235 -10.59 -4.21 23.34
C PRO A 235 -10.73 -3.95 21.83
N ALA A 236 -11.59 -3.02 21.40
CA ALA A 236 -11.71 -2.55 20.03
C ALA A 236 -10.91 -1.26 19.74
N ALA A 237 -10.03 -0.82 20.65
CA ALA A 237 -9.14 0.31 20.40
C ALA A 237 -8.24 0.06 19.18
N ALA A 238 -8.18 1.03 18.26
CA ALA A 238 -7.19 1.03 17.18
C ALA A 238 -5.77 1.08 17.76
N LEU A 239 -4.80 0.44 17.10
CA LEU A 239 -3.39 0.47 17.51
C LEU A 239 -2.83 1.89 17.44
N PHE A 240 -3.19 2.65 16.42
CA PHE A 240 -2.72 4.03 16.25
C PHE A 240 -3.90 4.99 16.31
N VAL A 241 -3.85 5.88 17.31
CA VAL A 241 -4.92 6.82 17.61
C VAL A 241 -4.44 8.26 17.64
N ALA A 242 -5.37 9.20 17.60
CA ALA A 242 -5.10 10.60 17.85
C ALA A 242 -4.64 10.82 19.30
N THR A 243 -3.51 11.51 19.48
CA THR A 243 -2.91 11.82 20.80
C THR A 243 -3.44 13.12 21.40
N ARG A 244 -4.32 13.83 20.68
CA ARG A 244 -4.93 15.11 21.06
C ARG A 244 -6.33 15.19 20.45
N SER A 245 -7.21 16.02 21.00
CA SER A 245 -8.47 16.38 20.35
C SER A 245 -8.27 17.53 19.35
N GLY A 246 -9.19 17.65 18.40
CA GLY A 246 -9.27 18.72 17.41
C GLY A 246 -10.72 18.95 17.00
N PRO A 247 -10.98 19.79 15.97
CA PRO A 247 -12.35 20.16 15.60
C PRO A 247 -13.23 18.98 15.16
N ASN A 248 -12.64 17.94 14.57
CA ASN A 248 -13.36 16.83 13.92
C ASN A 248 -12.89 15.44 14.41
N TYR A 249 -12.14 15.38 15.52
CA TYR A 249 -11.62 14.14 16.09
C TYR A 249 -11.25 14.34 17.55
N ASP A 250 -11.38 13.30 18.35
CA ASP A 250 -11.01 13.30 19.76
C ASP A 250 -9.74 12.50 20.05
N ARG A 251 -9.11 12.79 21.19
CA ARG A 251 -8.01 11.96 21.70
C ARG A 251 -8.53 10.53 21.92
N GLY A 252 -7.86 9.56 21.31
CA GLY A 252 -8.28 8.16 21.32
C GLY A 252 -8.98 7.70 20.04
N ASP A 253 -9.40 8.62 19.17
CA ASP A 253 -9.99 8.25 17.87
C ASP A 253 -8.98 7.54 16.97
N PRO A 254 -9.41 6.54 16.17
CA PRO A 254 -8.55 5.89 15.18
C PRO A 254 -7.89 6.90 14.22
N LEU A 255 -6.62 6.68 13.94
CA LEU A 255 -5.88 7.54 13.01
C LEU A 255 -6.25 7.21 11.56
N GLY A 256 -6.91 8.14 10.87
CA GLY A 256 -7.20 8.00 9.43
C GLY A 256 -5.97 8.25 8.52
N PRO A 257 -6.10 8.00 7.21
CA PRO A 257 -5.03 8.21 6.22
C PRO A 257 -4.42 9.60 6.21
N SER A 258 -5.25 10.63 6.41
CA SER A 258 -4.79 12.00 6.51
C SER A 258 -3.94 12.24 7.75
N GLY A 259 -4.23 11.54 8.85
CA GLY A 259 -3.46 11.54 10.08
C GLY A 259 -2.05 10.97 9.88
N PHE A 260 -1.94 9.78 9.31
CA PHE A 260 -0.65 9.16 8.95
C PHE A 260 0.17 10.04 7.99
N THR A 261 -0.47 10.58 6.95
CA THR A 261 0.21 11.43 5.96
C THR A 261 0.71 12.75 6.59
N LYS A 262 -0.12 13.40 7.41
CA LYS A 262 0.27 14.63 8.12
C LYS A 262 1.38 14.38 9.14
N MET A 263 1.32 13.25 9.85
CA MET A 263 2.38 12.83 10.76
C MET A 263 3.71 12.72 10.02
N LEU A 264 3.75 11.98 8.92
CA LEU A 264 4.99 11.79 8.15
C LEU A 264 5.54 13.10 7.58
N LYS A 265 4.67 13.97 7.05
CA LYS A 265 5.08 15.31 6.57
C LYS A 265 5.73 16.15 7.65
N ARG A 266 5.12 16.21 8.84
CA ARG A 266 5.68 16.92 10.00
C ARG A 266 6.98 16.31 10.50
N ALA A 267 7.09 14.98 10.50
CA ALA A 267 8.32 14.30 10.85
C ALA A 267 9.45 14.66 9.86
N CYS A 268 9.17 14.61 8.55
CA CYS A 268 10.15 14.99 7.51
C CYS A 268 10.55 16.47 7.63
N GLU A 269 9.60 17.37 7.87
CA GLU A 269 9.86 18.80 8.04
C GLU A 269 10.81 19.05 9.22
N ARG A 270 10.51 18.49 10.40
CA ARG A 270 11.36 18.62 11.60
C ARG A 270 12.74 17.97 11.41
N ALA A 271 12.80 16.85 10.68
CA ALA A 271 14.03 16.13 10.43
C ALA A 271 14.91 16.78 9.36
N GLY A 272 14.41 17.76 8.61
CA GLY A 272 15.11 18.32 7.44
C GLY A 272 15.18 17.34 6.26
N VAL A 273 14.17 16.48 6.10
CA VAL A 273 14.04 15.55 4.97
C VAL A 273 13.10 16.15 3.93
N SER A 274 13.41 15.98 2.64
CA SER A 274 12.60 16.55 1.55
C SER A 274 11.12 16.19 1.65
N GLN A 275 10.25 17.19 1.50
CA GLN A 275 8.80 16.99 1.51
C GLN A 275 8.31 16.11 0.34
N SER A 276 9.06 16.02 -0.76
CA SER A 276 8.73 15.10 -1.86
C SER A 276 8.83 13.63 -1.43
N LYS A 277 9.66 13.31 -0.43
CA LYS A 277 9.78 11.98 0.17
C LYS A 277 8.72 11.69 1.25
N ALA A 278 7.97 12.68 1.70
CA ALA A 278 6.98 12.53 2.78
C ALA A 278 5.69 11.83 2.32
N GLN A 279 5.84 10.63 1.77
CA GLN A 279 4.77 9.77 1.27
C GLN A 279 4.88 8.39 1.91
N THR A 280 3.77 7.83 2.34
CA THR A 280 3.74 6.52 3.00
C THR A 280 4.24 5.39 2.09
N HIS A 281 4.12 5.55 0.78
CA HIS A 281 4.68 4.60 -0.19
C HIS A 281 6.21 4.54 -0.13
N ARG A 282 6.90 5.64 0.19
CA ARG A 282 8.36 5.69 0.34
C ARG A 282 8.83 4.83 1.52
N LEU A 283 8.10 4.82 2.64
CA LEU A 283 8.39 3.91 3.77
C LEU A 283 8.28 2.44 3.35
N ARG A 284 7.23 2.10 2.58
CA ARG A 284 7.05 0.75 2.04
C ARG A 284 8.15 0.36 1.05
N HIS A 285 8.54 1.25 0.14
CA HIS A 285 9.64 1.00 -0.79
C HIS A 285 10.96 0.76 -0.03
N THR A 286 11.20 1.55 1.01
CA THR A 286 12.37 1.41 1.91
C THR A 286 12.37 0.04 2.60
N ALA A 287 11.22 -0.38 3.14
CA ALA A 287 11.07 -1.70 3.77
C ALA A 287 11.34 -2.84 2.78
N ILE A 288 10.76 -2.79 1.57
CA ILE A 288 10.91 -3.85 0.56
C ILE A 288 12.36 -3.94 0.05
N ARG A 289 12.99 -2.80 -0.28
CA ARG A 289 14.39 -2.79 -0.69
C ARG A 289 15.30 -3.35 0.39
N ARG A 290 15.02 -3.07 1.66
CA ARG A 290 15.73 -3.70 2.78
C ARG A 290 15.49 -5.20 2.84
N MET A 291 14.25 -5.69 2.72
CA MET A 291 13.99 -7.14 2.71
C MET A 291 14.74 -7.86 1.57
N ILE A 292 14.86 -7.24 0.39
CA ILE A 292 15.67 -7.76 -0.72
C ILE A 292 17.15 -7.85 -0.32
N ARG A 293 17.69 -6.80 0.31
CA ARG A 293 19.08 -6.76 0.79
C ARG A 293 19.36 -7.73 1.94
N ASP A 294 18.37 -7.95 2.79
CA ASP A 294 18.37 -8.95 3.86
C ASP A 294 18.28 -10.40 3.30
N GLY A 295 18.19 -10.58 1.97
CA GLY A 295 18.24 -11.88 1.30
C GLY A 295 16.90 -12.63 1.20
N LEU A 296 15.76 -11.96 1.46
CA LEU A 296 14.48 -12.67 1.51
C LEU A 296 14.03 -13.16 0.15
N SER A 297 13.47 -14.37 0.13
CA SER A 297 12.82 -14.88 -1.07
C SER A 297 11.60 -14.03 -1.44
N ASP A 298 11.28 -14.00 -2.73
CA ASP A 298 10.13 -13.27 -3.27
C ASP A 298 8.82 -13.59 -2.55
N GLN A 299 8.61 -14.84 -2.13
CA GLN A 299 7.41 -15.26 -1.42
C GLN A 299 7.36 -14.70 0.00
N TRP A 300 8.50 -14.66 0.71
CA TRP A 300 8.60 -14.04 2.03
C TRP A 300 8.31 -12.56 1.99
N ILE A 301 8.88 -11.86 1.01
CA ILE A 301 8.62 -10.43 0.84
C ILE A 301 7.15 -10.21 0.54
N LYS A 302 6.56 -10.95 -0.41
CA LYS A 302 5.14 -10.86 -0.76
C LYS A 302 4.25 -11.10 0.46
N TYR A 303 4.49 -12.19 1.19
CA TYR A 303 3.79 -12.48 2.44
C TYR A 303 3.91 -11.31 3.41
N MET A 304 5.14 -10.89 3.72
CA MET A 304 5.43 -9.86 4.70
C MET A 304 4.68 -8.58 4.38
N VAL A 305 4.70 -8.11 3.13
CA VAL A 305 4.08 -6.83 2.74
C VAL A 305 2.61 -6.94 2.32
N GLY A 306 2.00 -8.12 2.40
CA GLY A 306 0.58 -8.35 2.07
C GLY A 306 0.30 -8.32 0.56
N TRP A 307 1.15 -8.95 -0.23
CA TRP A 307 0.90 -9.24 -1.65
C TRP A 307 0.49 -10.69 -1.83
N GLY A 308 -0.41 -10.94 -2.78
CA GLY A 308 -0.70 -12.29 -3.24
C GLY A 308 0.53 -12.93 -3.89
N GLU A 309 0.58 -14.25 -3.88
CA GLU A 309 1.72 -15.05 -4.36
C GLU A 309 2.07 -14.75 -5.82
N ASP A 310 1.07 -14.54 -6.68
CA ASP A 310 1.27 -14.23 -8.10
C ASP A 310 1.45 -12.73 -8.39
N SER A 311 1.56 -11.89 -7.37
CA SER A 311 1.64 -10.44 -7.57
C SER A 311 2.89 -10.05 -8.38
N PRO A 312 2.75 -9.32 -9.49
CA PRO A 312 3.89 -8.88 -10.30
C PRO A 312 4.66 -7.70 -9.69
N GLN A 313 4.20 -7.17 -8.54
CA GLN A 313 4.70 -5.92 -7.95
C GLN A 313 6.19 -5.94 -7.60
N LEU A 314 6.77 -7.12 -7.32
CA LEU A 314 8.21 -7.26 -7.06
C LEU A 314 9.08 -6.97 -8.28
N ARG A 315 8.54 -7.06 -9.51
CA ARG A 315 9.30 -6.78 -10.75
C ARG A 315 9.83 -5.34 -10.80
N ARG A 316 9.18 -4.42 -10.09
CA ARG A 316 9.60 -3.01 -9.99
C ARG A 316 10.91 -2.79 -9.24
N TYR A 317 11.42 -3.82 -8.56
CA TYR A 317 12.70 -3.81 -7.83
C TYR A 317 13.76 -4.66 -8.53
N GLY A 318 13.53 -5.06 -9.78
CA GLY A 318 14.40 -5.99 -10.53
C GLY A 318 15.85 -5.53 -10.56
N SER A 319 16.10 -4.24 -10.79
CA SER A 319 17.45 -3.68 -10.83
C SER A 319 18.25 -3.90 -9.53
N LEU A 320 17.61 -3.79 -8.36
CA LEU A 320 18.27 -4.09 -7.09
C LEU A 320 18.55 -5.59 -6.96
N LYS A 321 17.58 -6.45 -7.32
CA LYS A 321 17.74 -7.89 -7.23
C LYS A 321 18.85 -8.42 -8.12
N ASP A 322 18.98 -7.88 -9.33
CA ASP A 322 20.00 -8.29 -10.28
C ASP A 322 21.39 -7.95 -9.72
N LYS A 323 21.56 -6.77 -9.12
CA LYS A 323 22.78 -6.40 -8.41
C LYS A 323 23.08 -7.28 -7.19
N THR A 324 22.09 -7.51 -6.33
CA THR A 324 22.25 -8.37 -5.14
C THR A 324 22.66 -9.78 -5.56
N LYS A 325 22.02 -10.37 -6.57
CA LYS A 325 22.39 -11.68 -7.11
C LYS A 325 23.79 -11.71 -7.69
N ALA A 326 24.18 -10.68 -8.45
CA ALA A 326 25.53 -10.59 -9.00
C ALA A 326 26.57 -10.59 -7.87
N ARG A 327 26.36 -9.77 -6.84
CA ARG A 327 27.20 -9.72 -5.64
C ARG A 327 27.27 -11.07 -4.91
N ASP A 328 26.13 -11.70 -4.64
CA ASP A 328 26.09 -12.99 -3.93
C ASP A 328 26.79 -14.10 -4.74
N ILE A 329 26.71 -14.06 -6.09
CA ILE A 329 27.45 -14.96 -6.98
C ILE A 329 28.96 -14.67 -6.89
N GLU A 330 29.38 -13.41 -6.94
CA GLU A 330 30.79 -13.01 -6.80
C GLU A 330 31.38 -13.50 -5.47
N GLU A 331 30.67 -13.28 -4.36
CA GLU A 331 31.05 -13.74 -3.02
C GLU A 331 31.14 -15.26 -2.93
N HIS A 332 30.17 -15.98 -3.52
CA HIS A 332 30.18 -17.44 -3.59
C HIS A 332 31.45 -17.98 -4.28
N TYR A 333 31.95 -17.25 -5.29
CA TYR A 333 33.20 -17.58 -5.97
C TYR A 333 34.45 -16.97 -5.33
N GLY A 334 34.32 -16.36 -4.15
CA GLY A 334 35.43 -15.77 -3.39
C GLY A 334 35.97 -14.48 -3.98
N LEU A 335 35.22 -13.83 -4.88
CA LEU A 335 35.54 -12.50 -5.37
C LEU A 335 35.11 -11.47 -4.32
N THR A 336 35.89 -10.38 -4.20
CA THR A 336 35.46 -9.22 -3.41
C THR A 336 34.62 -8.34 -4.32
N PRO A 337 33.30 -8.22 -4.08
CA PRO A 337 32.47 -7.33 -4.88
C PRO A 337 32.96 -5.90 -4.75
N GLU A 338 32.82 -5.10 -5.80
CA GLU A 338 32.99 -3.65 -5.65
C GLU A 338 31.90 -3.16 -4.68
N ASN A 339 32.31 -2.65 -3.51
CA ASN A 339 31.42 -2.03 -2.52
C ASN A 339 30.90 -0.70 -3.07
N GLU A 340 30.04 -0.74 -4.08
CA GLU A 340 29.40 0.44 -4.64
C GLU A 340 28.16 0.88 -3.84
N GLU A 341 27.53 -0.03 -3.09
CA GLU A 341 26.35 0.30 -2.28
C GLU A 341 26.73 0.46 -0.80
N GLY A 342 26.60 1.68 -0.27
CA GLY A 342 27.01 2.05 1.10
C GLY A 342 26.24 1.30 2.21
N ASP A 343 26.65 1.48 3.47
CA ASP A 343 26.08 0.79 4.63
C ASP A 343 24.53 0.83 4.65
N HIS A 344 23.90 -0.34 4.48
CA HIS A 344 22.44 -0.50 4.40
C HIS A 344 21.79 -0.74 5.75
N ARG A 345 22.57 -0.67 6.84
CA ARG A 345 22.04 -0.80 8.19
C ARG A 345 21.09 0.37 8.46
N LEU A 346 19.88 0.05 8.89
CA LEU A 346 18.94 1.06 9.39
C LEU A 346 19.44 1.69 10.70
N PHE A 347 20.27 0.98 11.45
CA PHE A 347 20.65 1.36 12.80
C PHE A 347 22.15 1.21 13.01
N ASN A 348 22.76 2.25 13.57
CA ASN A 348 24.12 2.19 14.11
C ASN A 348 24.14 1.55 15.51
N SER A 349 23.03 1.64 16.24
CA SER A 349 22.85 1.09 17.59
C SER A 349 21.53 0.33 17.70
N CYS A 350 21.51 -0.76 18.47
CA CYS A 350 20.31 -1.56 18.69
C CYS A 350 19.18 -0.70 19.28
N PRO A 351 17.97 -0.69 18.69
CA PRO A 351 16.89 0.17 19.18
C PRO A 351 16.27 -0.28 20.52
N ALA A 352 16.59 -1.49 21.00
CA ALA A 352 16.14 -1.98 22.30
C ALA A 352 17.12 -1.68 23.45
N CYS A 353 18.42 -1.92 23.25
CA CYS A 353 19.42 -1.86 24.31
C CYS A 353 20.60 -0.92 24.02
N ASP A 354 20.55 -0.17 22.93
CA ASP A 354 21.54 0.83 22.49
C ASP A 354 22.97 0.27 22.27
N THR A 355 23.11 -1.05 22.27
CA THR A 355 24.38 -1.71 21.93
C THR A 355 24.77 -1.34 20.52
N SER A 356 26.01 -0.86 20.32
CA SER A 356 26.54 -0.55 19.00
C SER A 356 26.49 -1.79 18.11
N VAL A 357 25.91 -1.65 16.92
CA VAL A 357 25.87 -2.68 15.87
C VAL A 357 26.51 -2.16 14.57
N ALA A 358 27.02 -0.93 14.57
CA ALA A 358 27.71 -0.31 13.44
C ALA A 358 29.01 -1.03 13.04
N GLU A 359 29.63 -1.77 13.96
CA GLU A 359 30.86 -2.53 13.69
C GLU A 359 30.62 -3.99 13.33
N LEU A 360 29.38 -4.48 13.47
CA LEU A 360 29.03 -5.88 13.22
C LEU A 360 28.60 -6.09 11.77
N THR A 361 29.43 -6.75 10.97
CA THR A 361 29.06 -7.19 9.62
C THR A 361 27.80 -8.07 9.69
N GLU A 362 26.74 -7.65 8.99
CA GLU A 362 25.52 -8.47 8.79
C GLU A 362 24.83 -8.97 10.07
N ALA A 363 24.82 -8.18 11.14
CA ALA A 363 24.17 -8.58 12.38
C ALA A 363 22.65 -8.79 12.21
N SER A 364 22.22 -10.05 12.12
CA SER A 364 20.81 -10.43 12.12
C SER A 364 20.13 -10.23 13.48
N TYR A 365 20.90 -10.30 14.55
CA TYR A 365 20.43 -10.12 15.92
C TYR A 365 21.37 -9.21 16.70
N CYS A 366 20.81 -8.45 17.64
CA CYS A 366 21.62 -7.76 18.62
C CYS A 366 22.33 -8.79 19.52
N PRO A 367 23.67 -8.76 19.65
CA PRO A 367 24.40 -9.73 20.47
C PRO A 367 24.14 -9.55 21.97
N SER A 368 23.70 -8.37 22.40
CA SER A 368 23.42 -8.08 23.81
C SER A 368 22.03 -8.54 24.24
N CYS A 369 20.99 -8.21 23.46
CA CYS A 369 19.60 -8.44 23.88
C CYS A 369 18.82 -9.41 22.99
N GLY A 370 19.41 -9.90 21.89
CA GLY A 370 18.77 -10.85 20.98
C GLY A 370 17.62 -10.27 20.15
N LEU A 371 17.49 -8.94 20.07
CA LEU A 371 16.49 -8.30 19.20
C LEU A 371 16.80 -8.64 17.73
N PRO A 372 15.83 -9.13 16.94
CA PRO A 372 16.02 -9.32 15.49
C PRO A 372 16.20 -7.96 14.79
N LEU A 373 17.32 -7.78 14.09
CA LEU A 373 17.72 -6.52 13.41
C LEU A 373 17.59 -6.61 11.89
N SER A 374 17.63 -7.82 11.31
CA SER A 374 17.38 -8.10 9.90
C SER A 374 16.19 -9.05 9.75
N HIS A 375 15.81 -9.35 8.52
CA HIS A 375 14.81 -10.38 8.21
C HIS A 375 15.40 -11.79 8.02
N ASP A 376 16.63 -12.05 8.49
CA ASP A 376 17.37 -13.31 8.33
C ASP A 376 16.51 -14.57 8.02
N THR A 377 16.75 -15.13 6.84
CA THR A 377 15.90 -16.12 6.17
C THR A 377 15.74 -17.41 6.94
N GLU A 378 16.80 -17.93 7.58
CA GLU A 378 16.80 -19.27 8.19
C GLU A 378 15.76 -19.42 9.32
N ARG A 379 15.51 -18.35 10.08
CA ARG A 379 14.59 -18.40 11.23
C ARG A 379 13.19 -17.93 10.89
N MET A 380 13.08 -17.06 9.89
CA MET A 380 11.79 -16.76 9.30
C MET A 380 11.18 -18.06 8.76
N GLU A 381 11.95 -18.86 8.00
CA GLU A 381 11.57 -20.18 7.44
C GLU A 381 10.89 -21.09 8.46
N VAL A 382 11.55 -21.30 9.60
CA VAL A 382 11.01 -22.14 10.68
C VAL A 382 9.69 -21.59 11.24
N GLU A 383 9.51 -20.27 11.38
CA GLU A 383 8.28 -19.69 11.93
C GLU A 383 7.09 -19.72 10.95
N ILE A 384 7.29 -19.53 9.64
CA ILE A 384 6.18 -19.71 8.68
C ILE A 384 5.88 -21.18 8.48
N GLU A 385 6.89 -22.06 8.39
CA GLU A 385 6.64 -23.50 8.35
C GLU A 385 5.76 -23.92 9.52
N ASN A 386 6.15 -23.58 10.75
CA ASN A 386 5.35 -23.88 11.94
C ASN A 386 3.91 -23.31 11.88
N ARG A 387 3.68 -22.18 11.21
CA ARG A 387 2.33 -21.62 11.01
C ARG A 387 1.55 -22.24 9.86
N LEU A 388 2.20 -22.58 8.75
CA LEU A 388 1.60 -23.30 7.64
C LEU A 388 1.15 -24.69 8.11
N TYR A 389 1.97 -25.35 8.94
CA TYR A 389 1.61 -26.62 9.58
C TYR A 389 0.49 -26.46 10.62
N ALA A 390 0.53 -25.41 11.46
CA ALA A 390 -0.53 -25.19 12.46
C ALA A 390 -1.92 -24.83 11.85
N ASN A 391 -1.96 -24.32 10.62
CA ASN A 391 -3.21 -24.06 9.90
C ASN A 391 -3.66 -25.24 9.01
N GLY A 392 -2.81 -26.25 8.79
CA GLY A 392 -3.14 -27.48 8.07
C GLY A 392 -3.92 -28.51 8.89
N ASP A 393 -3.78 -28.50 10.23
CA ASP A 393 -4.44 -29.44 11.15
C ASP A 393 -5.88 -29.04 11.56
N ARG A 394 -6.61 -28.31 10.70
CA ARG A 394 -8.02 -27.95 10.94
C ARG A 394 -8.98 -28.39 9.84
N ILE A 395 -8.61 -29.43 9.10
CA ILE A 395 -9.54 -30.18 8.26
C ILE A 395 -9.38 -31.66 8.66
N ASP A 396 -10.50 -32.24 9.09
CA ASP A 396 -10.74 -33.65 9.43
C ASP A 396 -10.36 -34.13 10.86
N ASP A 397 -11.33 -34.02 11.78
CA ASP A 397 -12.04 -35.18 12.37
C ASP A 397 -12.88 -34.74 13.59
N GLU A 398 -14.18 -34.46 13.37
CA GLU A 398 -15.37 -34.95 14.10
C GLU A 398 -16.66 -34.28 13.62
#